data_AF-A0A3B0YW40-F1
#
_entry.id   AF-A0A3B0YW40-F1
#
_cell.length_a   1.000
_cell.length_b   1.000
_cell.length_c   1.000
_cell.angle_alpha   90.00
_cell.angle_beta   90.00
_cell.angle_gamma   90.00
#
_symmetry.space_group_name_H-M   'P 1'
#
loop_
_entity.id
_entity.type
_entity.pdbx_description
1 polymer ?
#
loop_
_entity_poly.entity_id
_entity_poly.type
_entity_poly.pdbx_seq_one_letter_code
_entity_poly.pdbx_strand_id
1 'polypeptide(L)'
;MQSYKKEFLEFAIEAGVLRFGEFTLKSGRVSPYFFNAGLFNRGSHLARLGRFYAQTIMDSGIGFDVLFGPAYKGIPLAAAASIALVDHHGHDTPWCFNRKEAKNHGEGGSLVGAPLEGRVLIIDDVITAGTAIRESLQIIDAAGASAAGVVIALDRQERGQGDRSAIQEVEQDLGLKVASIVTLAELQAFLQAHSEYTEALKAIAEYRAKYGIAV
;
A
#
# COMPACT_ATOMS: atom_id res chain seq x y z
N MET A 1 -7.44 15.14 9.55
CA MET A 1 -7.40 13.98 8.64
C MET A 1 -8.59 14.06 7.70
N GLN A 2 -8.42 13.75 6.41
CA GLN A 2 -9.53 13.74 5.43
C GLN A 2 -10.56 12.63 5.75
N SER A 3 -11.82 12.79 5.32
CA SER A 3 -12.91 11.86 5.68
C SER A 3 -12.62 10.42 5.25
N TYR A 4 -12.18 10.20 4.00
CA TYR A 4 -11.95 8.86 3.48
C TYR A 4 -10.88 8.07 4.27
N LYS A 5 -9.91 8.78 4.85
CA LYS A 5 -8.87 8.16 5.69
C LYS A 5 -9.44 7.69 7.03
N LYS A 6 -10.34 8.47 7.63
CA LYS A 6 -11.10 8.06 8.82
C LYS A 6 -11.93 6.82 8.51
N GLU A 7 -12.69 6.85 7.43
CA GLU A 7 -13.54 5.75 6.97
C GLU A 7 -12.73 4.49 6.65
N PHE A 8 -11.50 4.64 6.14
CA PHE A 8 -10.59 3.52 5.92
C PHE A 8 -10.13 2.88 7.23
N LEU A 9 -9.83 3.65 8.27
CA LEU A 9 -9.44 3.11 9.58
C LEU A 9 -10.59 2.37 10.25
N GLU A 10 -11.79 2.96 10.24
CA GLU A 10 -13.02 2.32 10.73
C GLU A 10 -13.24 1.00 10.00
N PHE A 11 -13.20 1.03 8.67
CA PHE A 11 -13.33 -0.15 7.83
C PHE A 11 -12.29 -1.23 8.15
N ALA A 12 -11.02 -0.85 8.30
CA ALA A 12 -9.94 -1.79 8.57
C ALA A 12 -10.10 -2.45 9.94
N ILE A 13 -10.57 -1.71 10.94
CA ILE A 13 -10.87 -2.24 12.28
C ILE A 13 -12.09 -3.18 12.23
N GLU A 14 -13.19 -2.74 11.62
CA GLU A 14 -14.41 -3.54 11.45
C GLU A 14 -14.15 -4.87 10.73
N ALA A 15 -13.33 -4.85 9.68
CA ALA A 15 -12.97 -6.04 8.91
C ALA A 15 -11.92 -6.93 9.60
N GLY A 16 -11.41 -6.53 10.78
CA GLY A 16 -10.33 -7.23 11.49
C GLY A 16 -8.98 -7.17 10.77
N VAL A 17 -8.84 -6.32 9.76
CA VAL A 17 -7.59 -6.06 9.02
C VAL A 17 -6.59 -5.34 9.91
N LEU A 18 -7.05 -4.32 10.64
CA LEU A 18 -6.29 -3.61 11.66
C LEU A 18 -6.72 -4.12 13.04
N ARG A 19 -5.77 -4.71 13.77
CA ARG A 19 -6.01 -5.25 15.12
C ARG A 19 -5.02 -4.68 16.11
N PHE A 20 -5.46 -4.56 17.36
CA PHE A 20 -4.65 -4.13 18.50
C PHE A 20 -4.40 -5.32 19.45
N GLY A 21 -3.22 -5.38 20.04
CA GLY A 21 -2.73 -6.53 20.82
C GLY A 21 -1.25 -6.75 20.59
N GLU A 22 -0.70 -7.89 21.03
CA GLU A 22 0.72 -8.20 20.86
C GLU A 22 0.98 -9.04 19.61
N PHE A 23 1.80 -8.51 18.69
CA PHE A 23 2.12 -9.19 17.43
C PHE A 23 3.62 -9.19 17.16
N THR A 24 4.20 -10.36 16.93
CA THR A 24 5.60 -10.48 16.48
C THR A 24 5.69 -10.23 14.97
N LEU A 25 6.36 -9.15 14.58
CA LEU A 25 6.60 -8.81 13.18
C LEU A 25 7.72 -9.69 12.57
N LYS A 26 7.84 -9.69 11.24
CA LYS A 26 8.96 -10.36 10.54
C LYS A 26 10.35 -9.89 11.01
N SER A 27 10.45 -8.68 11.54
CA SER A 27 11.68 -8.14 12.14
C SER A 27 11.98 -8.68 13.53
N GLY A 28 11.10 -9.50 14.13
CA GLY A 28 11.18 -9.97 15.51
C GLY A 28 10.66 -8.97 16.55
N ARG A 29 10.27 -7.75 16.14
CA ARG A 29 9.70 -6.74 17.04
C ARG A 29 8.31 -7.14 17.51
N VAL A 30 8.00 -6.87 18.77
CA VAL A 30 6.64 -6.94 19.31
C VAL A 30 5.92 -5.62 19.04
N SER A 31 4.90 -5.67 18.20
CA SER A 31 4.08 -4.53 17.78
C SER A 31 2.73 -4.55 18.52
N PRO A 32 2.23 -3.40 18.98
CA PRO A 32 0.93 -3.27 19.66
C PRO A 32 -0.26 -3.29 18.67
N TYR A 33 0.05 -3.35 17.38
CA TYR A 33 -0.94 -3.40 16.30
C TYR A 33 -0.44 -4.25 15.14
N PHE A 34 -1.37 -4.79 14.36
CA PHE A 34 -1.06 -5.53 13.15
C PHE A 34 -2.04 -5.20 12.05
N PHE A 35 -1.50 -5.03 10.83
CA PHE A 35 -2.26 -4.74 9.63
C PHE A 35 -2.11 -5.90 8.65
N ASN A 36 -3.22 -6.57 8.32
CA ASN A 36 -3.24 -7.68 7.38
C ASN A 36 -4.28 -7.45 6.28
N ALA A 37 -3.85 -6.86 5.16
CA ALA A 37 -4.72 -6.60 4.01
C ALA A 37 -5.36 -7.87 3.43
N GLY A 38 -4.80 -9.07 3.70
CA GLY A 38 -5.40 -10.34 3.26
C GLY A 38 -6.78 -10.64 3.85
N LEU A 39 -7.21 -9.90 4.90
CA LEU A 39 -8.55 -9.99 5.46
C LEU A 39 -9.58 -9.13 4.71
N PHE A 40 -9.16 -8.30 3.73
CA PHE A 40 -10.05 -7.73 2.72
C PHE A 40 -10.46 -8.79 1.68
N ASN A 41 -11.17 -9.82 2.13
CA ASN A 41 -11.42 -11.06 1.39
C ASN A 41 -12.86 -11.26 0.90
N ARG A 42 -13.68 -10.20 0.87
CA ARG A 42 -15.04 -10.22 0.33
C ARG A 42 -15.16 -9.24 -0.84
N GLY A 43 -16.12 -9.46 -1.74
CA GLY A 43 -16.37 -8.53 -2.86
C GLY A 43 -16.65 -7.10 -2.39
N SER A 44 -17.44 -6.93 -1.31
CA SER A 44 -17.67 -5.63 -0.68
C SER A 44 -16.40 -5.00 -0.09
N HIS A 45 -15.44 -5.82 0.37
CA HIS A 45 -14.17 -5.33 0.88
C HIS A 45 -13.33 -4.76 -0.26
N LEU A 46 -13.20 -5.49 -1.37
CA LEU A 46 -12.47 -5.04 -2.55
C LEU A 46 -13.08 -3.77 -3.16
N ALA A 47 -14.42 -3.69 -3.23
CA ALA A 47 -15.09 -2.48 -3.71
C ALA A 47 -14.76 -1.25 -2.85
N ARG A 48 -14.82 -1.37 -1.52
CA ARG A 48 -14.40 -0.28 -0.61
C ARG A 48 -12.92 0.04 -0.75
N LEU A 49 -12.07 -0.98 -0.78
CA LEU A 49 -10.62 -0.84 -0.86
C LEU A 49 -10.18 -0.14 -2.14
N GLY A 50 -10.76 -0.51 -3.29
CA GLY A 50 -10.54 0.15 -4.57
C GLY A 50 -10.82 1.65 -4.51
N ARG A 51 -11.93 2.05 -3.88
CA ARG A 51 -12.27 3.48 -3.69
C ARG A 51 -11.24 4.23 -2.85
N PHE A 52 -10.75 3.63 -1.76
CA PHE A 52 -9.74 4.26 -0.92
C PHE A 52 -8.39 4.43 -1.64
N TYR A 53 -7.98 3.43 -2.44
CA TYR A 53 -6.80 3.55 -3.29
C TYR A 53 -7.00 4.58 -4.39
N ALA A 54 -8.11 4.55 -5.12
CA ALA A 54 -8.41 5.50 -6.19
C ALA A 54 -8.39 6.94 -5.66
N GLN A 55 -9.05 7.23 -4.54
CA GLN A 55 -8.99 8.55 -3.91
C GLN A 55 -7.55 8.95 -3.53
N THR A 56 -6.78 8.03 -2.96
CA THR A 56 -5.38 8.30 -2.59
C THR A 56 -4.50 8.56 -3.81
N ILE A 57 -4.72 7.83 -4.91
CA ILE A 57 -4.03 8.04 -6.19
C ILE A 57 -4.33 9.45 -6.70
N MET A 58 -5.61 9.85 -6.73
CA MET A 58 -6.00 11.19 -7.19
C MET A 58 -5.43 12.30 -6.31
N ASP A 59 -5.49 12.14 -4.98
CA ASP A 59 -4.99 13.13 -4.01
C ASP A 59 -3.45 13.25 -4.05
N SER A 60 -2.75 12.19 -4.44
CA SER A 60 -1.27 12.19 -4.49
C SER A 60 -0.69 13.12 -5.56
N GLY A 61 -1.46 13.39 -6.62
CA GLY A 61 -0.98 14.14 -7.79
C GLY A 61 0.18 13.47 -8.54
N ILE A 62 0.46 12.19 -8.28
CA ILE A 62 1.46 11.42 -9.04
C ILE A 62 0.90 11.18 -10.44
N GLY A 63 1.57 11.69 -11.47
CA GLY A 63 1.17 11.44 -12.86
C GLY A 63 1.65 10.07 -13.33
N PHE A 64 0.76 9.28 -13.91
CA PHE A 64 1.01 7.91 -14.37
C PHE A 64 0.15 7.56 -15.58
N ASP A 65 0.53 6.48 -16.27
CA ASP A 65 -0.08 6.02 -17.51
C ASP A 65 -0.64 4.58 -17.36
N VAL A 66 -0.11 3.79 -16.42
CA VAL A 66 -0.57 2.42 -16.13
C VAL A 66 -0.43 2.08 -14.64
N LEU A 67 -1.40 1.35 -14.10
CA LEU A 67 -1.31 0.75 -12.76
C LEU A 67 -0.64 -0.62 -12.82
N PHE A 68 0.35 -0.86 -11.95
CA PHE A 68 1.02 -2.14 -11.81
C PHE A 68 0.86 -2.73 -10.42
N GLY A 69 0.23 -3.90 -10.33
CA GLY A 69 0.07 -4.65 -9.08
C GLY A 69 1.02 -5.85 -9.01
N PRO A 70 2.09 -5.84 -8.18
CA PRO A 70 3.00 -6.97 -8.08
C PRO A 70 2.30 -8.23 -7.53
N ALA A 71 2.65 -9.39 -8.10
CA ALA A 71 2.08 -10.66 -7.65
C ALA A 71 2.51 -11.02 -6.21
N TYR A 72 1.61 -11.49 -5.35
CA TYR A 72 0.19 -11.78 -5.61
C TYR A 72 -0.78 -10.72 -5.09
N LYS A 73 -0.38 -9.99 -4.04
CA LYS A 73 -1.28 -9.09 -3.31
C LYS A 73 -1.66 -7.86 -4.11
N GLY A 74 -0.75 -7.34 -4.95
CA GLY A 74 -1.03 -6.18 -5.79
C GLY A 74 -2.06 -6.46 -6.88
N ILE A 75 -2.29 -7.72 -7.27
CA ILE A 75 -3.23 -8.09 -8.36
C ILE A 75 -4.66 -7.62 -8.05
N PRO A 76 -5.31 -8.05 -6.94
CA PRO A 76 -6.65 -7.59 -6.62
C PRO A 76 -6.70 -6.09 -6.31
N LEU A 77 -5.60 -5.49 -5.83
CA LEU A 77 -5.53 -4.05 -5.53
C LEU A 77 -5.55 -3.23 -6.81
N ALA A 78 -4.71 -3.56 -7.79
CA ALA A 78 -4.65 -2.90 -9.09
C ALA A 78 -5.99 -2.99 -9.83
N ALA A 79 -6.60 -4.18 -9.84
CA ALA A 79 -7.92 -4.38 -10.45
C ALA A 79 -9.02 -3.59 -9.75
N ALA A 80 -9.08 -3.60 -8.42
CA ALA A 80 -10.10 -2.86 -7.68
C ALA A 80 -9.91 -1.34 -7.81
N ALA A 81 -8.66 -0.87 -7.79
CA ALA A 81 -8.34 0.55 -7.94
C ALA A 81 -8.64 1.06 -9.36
N SER A 82 -8.34 0.28 -10.41
CA SER A 82 -8.64 0.68 -11.79
C SER A 82 -10.15 0.80 -12.04
N ILE A 83 -10.95 -0.12 -11.51
CA ILE A 83 -12.42 -0.03 -11.53
C ILE A 83 -12.89 1.23 -10.80
N ALA A 84 -12.37 1.49 -9.59
CA ALA A 84 -12.78 2.66 -8.82
C ALA A 84 -12.34 4.00 -9.44
N LEU A 85 -11.21 4.03 -10.14
CA LEU A 85 -10.74 5.22 -10.87
C LEU A 85 -11.71 5.62 -11.99
N VAL A 86 -12.21 4.65 -12.77
CA VAL A 86 -13.20 4.96 -13.81
C VAL A 86 -14.56 5.32 -13.21
N ASP A 87 -15.06 4.54 -12.25
CA ASP A 87 -16.40 4.71 -11.68
C ASP A 87 -16.56 6.01 -10.87
N HIS A 88 -15.53 6.42 -10.14
CA HIS A 88 -15.61 7.55 -9.20
C HIS A 88 -14.84 8.79 -9.63
N HIS A 89 -13.88 8.66 -10.55
CA HIS A 89 -13.03 9.76 -10.97
C HIS A 89 -13.01 9.97 -12.49
N GLY A 90 -13.75 9.15 -13.26
CA GLY A 90 -13.79 9.24 -14.72
C GLY A 90 -12.44 8.94 -15.39
N HIS A 91 -11.53 8.27 -14.70
CA HIS A 91 -10.17 8.00 -15.16
C HIS A 91 -10.03 6.53 -15.58
N ASP A 92 -10.30 6.25 -16.86
CA ASP A 92 -10.13 4.91 -17.43
C ASP A 92 -8.64 4.56 -17.55
N THR A 93 -8.19 3.69 -16.67
CA THR A 93 -6.76 3.47 -16.41
C THR A 93 -6.36 2.06 -16.81
N PRO A 94 -5.40 1.89 -17.73
CA PRO A 94 -4.78 0.60 -18.00
C PRO A 94 -4.19 0.00 -16.72
N TRP A 95 -4.33 -1.30 -16.54
CA TRP A 95 -3.71 -2.01 -15.41
C TRP A 95 -3.03 -3.28 -15.88
N CYS A 96 -1.99 -3.67 -15.14
CA CYS A 96 -1.25 -4.90 -15.38
C CYS A 96 -0.65 -5.47 -14.09
N PHE A 97 -0.20 -6.71 -14.17
CA PHE A 97 0.51 -7.40 -13.10
C PHE A 97 1.48 -8.43 -13.67
N ASN A 98 2.46 -8.84 -12.87
CA ASN A 98 3.39 -9.89 -13.25
C ASN A 98 2.96 -11.29 -12.78
N ARG A 99 3.48 -12.32 -13.43
CA ARG A 99 3.53 -13.70 -12.95
C ARG A 99 4.88 -13.94 -12.30
N LYS A 100 4.93 -14.81 -11.30
CA LYS A 100 6.20 -15.27 -10.70
C LYS A 100 7.00 -16.18 -11.64
N GLU A 101 6.32 -16.88 -12.54
CA GLU A 101 6.93 -17.74 -13.55
C GLU A 101 6.38 -17.39 -14.94
N ALA A 102 7.27 -17.31 -15.93
CA ALA A 102 6.89 -17.09 -17.32
C ALA A 102 6.14 -18.30 -17.87
N LYS A 103 5.13 -18.07 -18.72
CA LYS A 103 4.49 -19.18 -19.45
C LYS A 103 5.29 -19.50 -20.71
N ASN A 104 5.54 -20.79 -20.93
CA ASN A 104 6.19 -21.31 -22.15
C ASN A 104 5.21 -21.51 -23.33
N HIS A 105 3.92 -21.17 -23.18
CA HIS A 105 2.87 -21.43 -24.17
C HIS A 105 1.78 -20.32 -24.13
N GLY A 106 1.08 -20.08 -25.25
CA GLY A 106 0.07 -19.01 -25.39
C GLY A 106 0.68 -17.65 -25.77
N GLU A 107 0.11 -16.53 -25.30
CA GLU A 107 0.67 -15.17 -25.45
C GLU A 107 2.08 -15.01 -24.80
N GLY A 108 2.57 -16.03 -24.08
CA GLY A 108 3.90 -16.04 -23.49
C GLY A 108 4.08 -15.00 -22.39
N GLY A 109 5.33 -14.79 -21.98
CA GLY A 109 5.72 -13.69 -21.10
C GLY A 109 5.35 -13.85 -19.62
N SER A 110 5.72 -12.81 -18.87
CA SER A 110 5.56 -12.70 -17.42
C SER A 110 4.56 -11.60 -17.02
N LEU A 111 3.93 -10.89 -17.96
CA LEU A 111 2.97 -9.82 -17.69
C LEU A 111 1.55 -10.23 -18.11
N VAL A 112 0.54 -9.68 -17.44
CA VAL A 112 -0.88 -9.86 -17.76
C VAL A 112 -1.59 -8.52 -17.61
N GLY A 113 -2.47 -8.21 -18.54
CA GLY A 113 -3.18 -6.93 -18.61
C GLY A 113 -2.68 -6.07 -19.77
N ALA A 114 -2.72 -4.75 -19.61
CA ALA A 114 -2.19 -3.82 -20.59
C ALA A 114 -0.65 -3.96 -20.74
N PRO A 115 -0.07 -3.54 -21.89
CA PRO A 115 1.37 -3.35 -22.00
C PRO A 115 1.90 -2.44 -20.89
N LEU A 116 3.07 -2.78 -20.36
CA LEU A 116 3.74 -1.99 -19.33
C LEU A 116 4.58 -0.91 -20.02
N GLU A 117 3.95 0.23 -20.35
CA GLU A 117 4.53 1.33 -21.11
C GLU A 117 4.34 2.67 -20.38
N GLY A 118 5.24 3.63 -20.61
CA GLY A 118 5.16 4.97 -20.02
C GLY A 118 5.52 5.00 -18.53
N ARG A 119 4.74 5.74 -17.74
CA ARG A 119 4.93 5.96 -16.30
C ARG A 119 4.04 5.00 -15.50
N VAL A 120 4.65 4.13 -14.73
CA VAL A 120 4.00 3.04 -14.01
C VAL A 120 3.78 3.42 -12.56
N LEU A 121 2.53 3.40 -12.11
CA LEU A 121 2.19 3.55 -10.69
C LEU A 121 2.05 2.18 -10.04
N ILE A 122 2.94 1.89 -9.08
CA ILE A 122 2.94 0.62 -8.37
C ILE A 122 1.92 0.69 -7.23
N ILE A 123 1.09 -0.35 -7.07
CA ILE A 123 0.11 -0.45 -5.99
C ILE A 123 0.33 -1.71 -5.15
N ASP A 124 0.52 -1.56 -3.83
CA ASP A 124 0.80 -2.67 -2.92
C ASP A 124 0.14 -2.47 -1.55
N ASP A 125 0.12 -3.47 -0.67
CA ASP A 125 -0.53 -3.35 0.64
C ASP A 125 0.28 -2.54 1.66
N VAL A 126 1.50 -2.99 1.97
CA VAL A 126 2.42 -2.35 2.92
C VAL A 126 3.87 -2.56 2.48
N ILE A 127 4.70 -1.53 2.62
CA ILE A 127 6.14 -1.67 2.39
C ILE A 127 6.81 -2.17 3.68
N THR A 128 7.46 -3.34 3.60
CA THR A 128 8.20 -3.93 4.73
C THR A 128 9.71 -3.75 4.58
N ALA A 129 10.33 -4.42 3.62
CA ALA A 129 11.76 -4.31 3.31
C ALA A 129 12.02 -3.77 1.89
N GLY A 130 10.99 -3.26 1.21
CA GLY A 130 11.08 -2.76 -0.16
C GLY A 130 11.34 -3.83 -1.23
N THR A 131 11.45 -5.12 -0.89
CA THR A 131 11.78 -6.21 -1.82
C THR A 131 10.80 -6.28 -3.00
N ALA A 132 9.49 -6.23 -2.72
CA ALA A 132 8.46 -6.27 -3.77
C ALA A 132 8.53 -5.05 -4.72
N ILE A 133 8.92 -3.88 -4.19
CA ILE A 133 9.12 -2.67 -4.99
C ILE A 133 10.35 -2.82 -5.88
N ARG A 134 11.47 -3.31 -5.35
CA ARG A 134 12.69 -3.57 -6.15
C ARG A 134 12.46 -4.59 -7.26
N GLU A 135 11.71 -5.66 -6.98
CA GLU A 135 11.29 -6.63 -8.01
C GLU A 135 10.41 -5.96 -9.07
N SER A 136 9.45 -5.12 -8.67
CA SER A 136 8.61 -4.35 -9.60
C SER A 136 9.44 -3.45 -10.51
N LEU A 137 10.44 -2.74 -9.95
CA LEU A 137 11.33 -1.88 -10.73
C LEU A 137 12.10 -2.66 -11.80
N GLN A 138 12.64 -3.83 -11.47
CA GLN A 138 13.33 -4.67 -12.46
C GLN A 138 12.41 -5.08 -13.61
N ILE A 139 11.14 -5.35 -13.32
CA ILE A 139 10.12 -5.72 -14.32
C ILE A 139 9.77 -4.51 -15.19
N ILE A 140 9.59 -3.33 -14.57
CA ILE A 140 9.27 -2.07 -15.25
C ILE A 140 10.43 -1.66 -16.18
N ASP A 141 11.66 -1.69 -15.68
CA ASP A 141 12.86 -1.36 -16.45
C ASP A 141 13.06 -2.33 -17.62
N ALA A 142 12.83 -3.64 -17.41
CA ALA A 142 12.92 -4.65 -18.46
C ALA A 142 11.86 -4.48 -19.56
N ALA A 143 10.74 -3.82 -19.26
CA ALA A 143 9.72 -3.46 -20.25
C ALA A 143 10.03 -2.13 -20.96
N GLY A 144 11.08 -1.41 -20.56
CA GLY A 144 11.40 -0.08 -21.11
C GLY A 144 10.49 1.04 -20.60
N ALA A 145 9.74 0.80 -19.53
CA ALA A 145 8.90 1.79 -18.87
C ALA A 145 9.65 2.46 -17.71
N SER A 146 9.01 3.42 -17.04
CA SER A 146 9.57 4.15 -15.89
C SER A 146 8.61 4.08 -14.71
N ALA A 147 9.12 3.95 -13.49
CA ALA A 147 8.28 3.97 -12.31
C ALA A 147 7.93 5.41 -11.90
N ALA A 148 6.63 5.70 -11.77
CA ALA A 148 6.10 7.01 -11.37
C ALA A 148 6.09 7.20 -9.85
N GLY A 149 5.88 6.11 -9.11
CA GLY A 149 5.72 6.12 -7.67
C GLY A 149 5.08 4.84 -7.15
N VAL A 150 4.75 4.84 -5.86
CA VAL A 150 4.11 3.71 -5.17
C VAL A 150 2.92 4.23 -4.36
N VAL A 151 1.80 3.51 -4.37
CA VAL A 151 0.66 3.74 -3.46
C VAL A 151 0.43 2.53 -2.59
N ILE A 152 0.33 2.74 -1.28
CA ILE A 152 0.10 1.69 -0.29
C ILE A 152 -1.07 1.97 0.66
N ALA A 153 -1.56 0.95 1.36
CA ALA A 153 -2.62 1.14 2.35
C ALA A 153 -2.12 1.83 3.63
N LEU A 154 -1.01 1.36 4.18
CA LEU A 154 -0.52 1.85 5.48
C LEU A 154 0.98 2.12 5.47
N ASP A 155 1.35 3.37 5.72
CA ASP A 155 2.69 3.74 6.14
C ASP A 155 2.84 3.56 7.65
N ARG A 156 3.70 2.62 8.06
CA ARG A 156 3.96 2.30 9.47
C ARG A 156 4.84 3.34 10.16
N GLN A 157 5.50 4.23 9.42
CA GLN A 157 6.41 5.27 9.92
C GLN A 157 7.40 4.75 10.97
N GLU A 158 7.90 3.54 10.75
CA GLU A 158 8.86 2.86 11.63
C GLU A 158 10.17 2.61 10.89
N ARG A 159 11.28 2.66 11.64
CA ARG A 159 12.62 2.37 11.14
C ARG A 159 12.71 0.94 10.61
N GLY A 160 13.43 0.73 9.51
CA GLY A 160 13.85 -0.58 9.02
C GLY A 160 14.94 -1.19 9.91
N GLN A 161 15.96 -1.79 9.31
CA GLN A 161 17.15 -2.25 10.08
C GLN A 161 18.08 -1.09 10.45
N GLY A 162 18.06 0.01 9.69
CA GLY A 162 18.81 1.24 9.98
C GLY A 162 17.95 2.35 10.57
N ASP A 163 18.37 3.60 10.36
CA ASP A 163 17.71 4.80 10.90
C ASP A 163 16.52 5.29 10.06
N ARG A 164 16.40 4.81 8.82
CA ARG A 164 15.35 5.19 7.87
C ARG A 164 14.20 4.19 7.88
N SER A 165 13.00 4.63 7.53
CA SER A 165 11.90 3.71 7.21
C SER A 165 12.11 3.07 5.85
N ALA A 166 11.44 1.94 5.61
CA ALA A 166 11.46 1.31 4.29
C ALA A 166 10.88 2.21 3.19
N ILE A 167 9.99 3.15 3.55
CA ILE A 167 9.49 4.17 2.62
C ILE A 167 10.58 5.20 2.32
N GLN A 168 11.26 5.74 3.33
CA GLN A 168 12.36 6.68 3.12
C GLN A 168 13.49 6.07 2.26
N GLU A 169 13.77 4.77 2.43
CA GLU A 169 14.70 4.05 1.56
C GLU A 169 14.20 3.99 0.10
N VAL A 170 12.91 3.72 -0.13
CA VAL A 170 12.32 3.74 -1.47
C VAL A 170 12.37 5.14 -2.08
N GLU A 171 12.06 6.18 -1.32
CA GLU A 171 12.05 7.56 -1.84
C GLU A 171 13.45 8.08 -2.13
N GLN A 172 14.40 7.85 -1.23
CA GLN A 172 15.76 8.41 -1.34
C GLN A 172 16.66 7.58 -2.25
N ASP A 173 16.59 6.24 -2.16
CA ASP A 173 17.53 5.39 -2.91
C ASP A 173 17.00 5.07 -4.31
N LEU A 174 15.68 5.11 -4.52
CA LEU A 174 15.04 4.77 -5.80
C LEU A 174 14.40 5.98 -6.49
N GLY A 175 14.38 7.16 -5.84
CA GLY A 175 13.84 8.39 -6.42
C GLY A 175 12.33 8.36 -6.67
N LEU A 176 11.59 7.49 -5.99
CA LEU A 176 10.14 7.33 -6.16
C LEU A 176 9.37 8.19 -5.16
N LYS A 177 8.18 8.64 -5.53
CA LYS A 177 7.21 9.16 -4.55
C LYS A 177 6.42 8.01 -3.95
N VAL A 178 6.18 8.04 -2.64
CA VAL A 178 5.28 7.08 -1.98
C VAL A 178 4.08 7.80 -1.40
N ALA A 179 2.88 7.36 -1.77
CA ALA A 179 1.63 7.78 -1.15
C ALA A 179 1.02 6.64 -0.34
N SER A 180 0.36 6.98 0.77
CA SER A 180 -0.33 6.00 1.62
C SER A 180 -1.76 6.44 1.91
N ILE A 181 -2.71 5.50 1.92
CA ILE A 181 -4.10 5.79 2.35
C ILE A 181 -4.05 6.37 3.76
N VAL A 182 -3.36 5.70 4.68
CA VAL A 182 -3.15 6.18 6.06
C VAL A 182 -1.72 5.99 6.53
N THR A 183 -1.33 6.80 7.51
CA THR A 183 -0.05 6.73 8.22
C THR A 183 -0.25 6.29 9.69
N LEU A 184 0.84 5.90 10.36
CA LEU A 184 0.81 5.65 11.82
C LEU A 184 0.39 6.91 12.60
N ALA A 185 0.84 8.09 12.19
CA ALA A 185 0.42 9.36 12.80
C ALA A 185 -1.09 9.59 12.67
N GLU A 186 -1.67 9.28 11.51
CA GLU A 186 -3.12 9.38 11.28
C GLU A 186 -3.90 8.33 12.09
N LEU A 187 -3.36 7.11 12.24
CA LEU A 187 -3.92 6.12 13.16
C LEU A 187 -3.92 6.63 14.60
N GLN A 188 -2.82 7.21 15.09
CA GLN A 188 -2.79 7.76 16.45
C GLN A 188 -3.81 8.89 16.65
N ALA A 189 -3.91 9.80 15.68
CA ALA A 189 -4.90 10.88 15.73
C ALA A 189 -6.34 10.33 15.73
N PHE A 190 -6.60 9.26 14.99
CA PHE A 190 -7.88 8.56 15.01
C PHE A 190 -8.16 7.96 16.40
N LEU A 191 -7.23 7.19 16.97
CA LEU A 191 -7.43 6.56 18.29
C LEU A 191 -7.59 7.59 19.41
N GLN A 192 -6.90 8.72 19.33
CA GLN A 192 -7.05 9.81 20.30
C GLN A 192 -8.45 10.41 20.36
N ALA A 193 -9.19 10.37 19.24
CA ALA A 193 -10.56 10.85 19.18
C ALA A 193 -11.61 9.85 19.70
N HIS A 194 -11.20 8.62 20.08
CA HIS A 194 -12.09 7.50 20.40
C HIS A 194 -11.68 6.86 21.74
N SER A 195 -12.43 7.17 22.79
CA SER A 195 -12.10 6.79 24.18
C SER A 195 -11.94 5.28 24.41
N GLU A 196 -12.61 4.46 23.60
CA GLU A 196 -12.54 3.00 23.62
C GLU A 196 -11.16 2.44 23.26
N TYR A 197 -10.29 3.22 22.58
CA TYR A 197 -8.96 2.80 22.16
C TYR A 197 -7.83 3.34 23.04
N THR A 198 -8.13 3.80 24.27
CA THR A 198 -7.14 4.41 25.17
C THR A 198 -5.89 3.53 25.39
N GLU A 199 -6.07 2.23 25.66
CA GLU A 199 -4.94 1.30 25.86
C GLU A 199 -4.13 1.07 24.59
N ALA A 200 -4.81 0.91 23.44
CA ALA A 200 -4.15 0.76 22.14
C ALA A 200 -3.35 2.01 21.77
N LEU A 201 -3.90 3.20 22.01
CA LEU A 201 -3.22 4.48 21.78
C LEU A 201 -1.94 4.58 22.60
N LYS A 202 -1.99 4.23 23.89
CA LYS A 202 -0.82 4.24 24.78
C LYS A 202 0.27 3.29 24.27
N ALA A 203 -0.10 2.04 23.98
CA ALA A 203 0.85 1.05 23.49
C ALA A 203 1.48 1.45 22.14
N ILE A 204 0.68 2.01 21.23
CA ILE A 204 1.17 2.54 19.94
C ILE A 204 2.10 3.74 20.15
N ALA A 205 1.81 4.65 21.09
CA ALA A 205 2.69 5.78 21.40
C ALA A 205 4.05 5.30 21.93
N GLU A 206 4.07 4.31 22.82
CA GLU A 206 5.31 3.70 23.33
C GLU A 206 6.09 3.01 22.19
N TYR A 207 5.41 2.29 21.31
CA TYR A 207 6.03 1.66 20.14
C TYR A 207 6.63 2.70 19.19
N ARG A 208 5.90 3.77 18.89
CA ARG A 208 6.37 4.86 18.02
C ARG A 208 7.55 5.60 18.63
N ALA A 209 7.57 5.84 19.95
CA ALA A 209 8.73 6.44 20.61
C ALA A 209 9.98 5.56 20.46
N LYS A 210 9.81 4.23 20.49
CA LYS A 210 10.92 3.26 20.39
C LYS A 210 11.39 2.98 18.97
N TYR A 211 10.49 2.95 17.97
CA TYR A 211 10.80 2.50 16.61
C TYR A 211 10.42 3.49 15.51
N GLY A 212 9.67 4.55 15.83
CA GLY A 212 9.20 5.53 14.87
C GLY A 212 10.34 6.35 14.27
N ILE A 213 10.16 6.77 13.01
CA ILE A 213 11.01 7.78 12.38
C ILE A 213 10.56 9.19 12.76
N ALA A 214 11.47 10.15 12.66
CA ALA A 214 11.09 11.56 12.57
C ALA A 214 10.38 11.76 11.22
N VAL A 215 9.17 12.31 11.28
CA VAL A 215 8.32 12.61 10.11
C VAL A 215 8.38 14.10 9.86
#